data_AF-A0A7K2CPP1-F1
#
_entry.id   AF-A0A7K2CPP1-F1
#
_cell.length_a   1.000
_cell.length_b   1.000
_cell.length_c   1.000
_cell.angle_alpha   90.00
_cell.angle_beta   90.00
_cell.angle_gamma   90.00
#
_symmetry.space_group_name_H-M   'P 1'
#
loop_
_entity.id
_entity.type
_entity.pdbx_description
1 polymer ?
#
loop_
_entity_poly.entity_id
_entity_poly.type
_entity_poly.pdbx_seq_one_letter_code
_entity_poly.pdbx_strand_id
1 'polypeptide(L)'
;YGLPTDQIAKMNIKGVFQVWMKNGDYHEINLKECHAWTREGCNLCPDFAAEHADISTGGIGDLSDWTLTVVRTELGRAVINAMLDDGVIQARPGDDDPGAVALMHKLAAKSRQRWPEWAESAVRVGV
;
A
#
# COMPACT_ATOMS: atom_id res chain seq x y z
N TYR A 1 -1.91 -23.82 7.57
CA TYR A 1 -0.57 -23.88 6.95
C TYR A 1 0.53 -24.43 7.86
N GLY A 2 0.42 -24.36 9.20
CA GLY A 2 1.40 -25.00 10.09
C GLY A 2 2.80 -24.38 10.05
N LEU A 3 2.93 -23.17 9.53
CA LEU A 3 4.19 -22.46 9.39
C LEU A 3 4.59 -21.86 10.75
N PRO A 4 5.75 -22.22 11.32
CA PRO A 4 6.25 -21.62 12.55
C PRO A 4 6.58 -20.14 12.30
N THR A 5 5.96 -19.23 13.06
CA THR A 5 6.09 -17.78 12.83
C THR A 5 7.51 -17.27 13.06
N ASP A 6 8.26 -17.91 13.95
CA ASP A 6 9.68 -17.62 14.23
C ASP A 6 10.61 -18.01 13.07
N GLN A 7 10.14 -18.86 12.16
CA GLN A 7 10.87 -19.29 10.96
C GLN A 7 10.52 -18.46 9.71
N ILE A 8 9.59 -17.50 9.82
CA ILE A 8 9.26 -16.61 8.71
C ILE A 8 10.36 -15.54 8.56
N ALA A 9 10.87 -15.39 7.34
CA ALA A 9 11.86 -14.38 6.97
C ALA A 9 11.22 -13.10 6.42
N LYS A 10 10.14 -13.23 5.62
CA LYS A 10 9.43 -12.11 5.01
C LYS A 10 7.98 -12.47 4.74
N MET A 11 7.10 -11.48 4.79
CA MET A 11 5.69 -11.60 4.40
C MET A 11 5.33 -10.44 3.48
N ASN A 12 4.42 -10.67 2.53
CA ASN A 12 3.94 -9.62 1.62
C ASN A 12 2.50 -9.91 1.16
N ILE A 13 1.78 -8.88 0.69
CA ILE A 13 0.48 -9.02 0.07
C ILE A 13 0.52 -8.41 -1.33
N LYS A 14 0.45 -9.25 -2.36
CA LYS A 14 0.39 -8.83 -3.77
C LYS A 14 -0.44 -9.82 -4.58
N GLY A 15 -1.75 -9.59 -4.64
CA GLY A 15 -2.73 -10.52 -5.23
C GLY A 15 -2.97 -11.80 -4.42
N VAL A 16 -1.93 -12.29 -3.75
CA VAL A 16 -1.94 -13.40 -2.78
C VAL A 16 -1.18 -12.97 -1.52
N PHE A 17 -1.35 -13.73 -0.44
CA PHE A 17 -0.55 -13.56 0.76
C PHE A 17 0.71 -14.45 0.68
N GLN A 18 1.86 -13.79 0.60
CA GLN A 18 3.15 -14.39 0.31
C GLN A 18 3.96 -14.54 1.59
N VAL A 19 4.53 -15.73 1.83
CA VAL A 19 5.35 -16.02 3.02
C VAL A 19 6.64 -16.69 2.58
N TRP A 20 7.78 -16.05 2.90
CA TRP A 20 9.12 -16.61 2.71
C TRP A 20 9.67 -17.08 4.04
N MET A 21 10.20 -18.30 4.06
CA MET A 21 10.76 -18.95 5.25
C MET A 21 12.29 -18.81 5.27
N LYS A 22 12.91 -18.87 6.45
CA LYS A 22 14.37 -18.77 6.64
C LYS A 22 15.14 -19.92 5.99
N ASN A 23 14.50 -21.06 5.78
CA ASN A 23 15.06 -22.22 5.10
C ASN A 23 14.99 -22.10 3.55
N GLY A 24 14.40 -21.02 3.02
CA GLY A 24 14.24 -20.80 1.58
C GLY A 24 12.86 -21.19 1.02
N ASP A 25 11.99 -21.80 1.82
CA ASP A 25 10.64 -22.17 1.37
C ASP A 25 9.77 -20.94 1.09
N TYR A 26 8.88 -21.06 0.11
CA TYR A 26 7.91 -20.04 -0.28
C TYR A 26 6.50 -20.61 -0.28
N HIS A 27 5.58 -19.90 0.37
CA HIS A 27 4.18 -20.27 0.46
C HIS A 27 3.28 -19.14 -0.02
N GLU A 28 2.28 -19.51 -0.83
CA GLU A 28 1.20 -18.62 -1.22
C GLU A 28 -0.09 -19.04 -0.54
N ILE A 29 -0.75 -18.07 0.07
CA ILE A 29 -2.01 -18.21 0.76
C ILE A 29 -3.05 -17.38 -0.01
N ASN A 30 -4.22 -17.96 -0.27
CA ASN A 30 -5.26 -17.29 -1.04
C ASN A 30 -5.79 -16.08 -0.26
N LEU A 31 -5.62 -14.88 -0.80
CA LEU A 31 -6.02 -13.65 -0.10
C LEU A 31 -7.51 -13.60 0.26
N LYS A 32 -8.38 -14.28 -0.51
CA LYS A 32 -9.83 -14.32 -0.22
C LYS A 32 -10.13 -15.00 1.13
N GLU A 33 -9.35 -15.99 1.52
CA GLU A 33 -9.55 -16.63 2.82
C GLU A 33 -9.11 -15.70 3.95
N CYS A 34 -8.09 -14.87 3.71
CA CYS A 34 -7.56 -13.90 4.67
C CYS A 34 -8.62 -12.88 5.12
N HIS A 35 -9.65 -12.65 4.31
CA HIS A 35 -10.75 -11.74 4.64
C HIS A 35 -11.44 -12.10 5.96
N ALA A 36 -11.48 -13.39 6.33
CA ALA A 36 -12.08 -13.85 7.59
C ALA A 36 -11.41 -13.27 8.85
N TRP A 37 -10.17 -12.76 8.73
CA TRP A 37 -9.41 -12.15 9.83
C TRP A 37 -9.27 -10.63 9.69
N THR A 38 -9.99 -10.01 8.75
CA THR A 38 -9.98 -8.54 8.61
C THR A 38 -10.66 -7.91 9.82
N ARG A 39 -9.99 -6.95 10.46
CA ARG A 39 -10.58 -6.19 11.56
C ARG A 39 -11.81 -5.42 11.06
N GLU A 40 -12.91 -5.46 11.81
CA GLU A 40 -14.18 -4.84 11.42
C GLU A 40 -14.07 -3.37 10.98
N GLY A 41 -13.26 -2.57 11.68
CA GLY A 41 -13.04 -1.16 11.30
C GLY A 41 -12.41 -0.98 9.90
N CYS A 42 -11.58 -1.91 9.44
CA CYS A 42 -10.96 -1.85 8.11
C CYS A 42 -11.99 -2.04 6.99
N ASN A 43 -13.13 -2.68 7.28
CA ASN A 43 -14.23 -2.83 6.33
C ASN A 43 -14.99 -1.52 6.09
N LEU A 44 -14.68 -0.46 6.84
CA LEU A 44 -15.27 0.86 6.73
C LEU A 44 -14.24 1.94 6.33
N CYS A 45 -12.95 1.61 6.25
CA CYS A 45 -11.90 2.59 5.99
C CYS A 45 -11.98 3.15 4.55
N PRO A 46 -12.11 4.47 4.36
CA PRO A 46 -12.26 5.09 3.05
C PRO A 46 -10.92 5.43 2.37
N ASP A 47 -9.83 5.45 3.14
CA ASP A 47 -8.53 5.93 2.70
C ASP A 47 -7.58 4.74 2.42
N PHE A 48 -7.19 4.62 1.16
CA PHE A 48 -6.22 3.61 0.70
C PHE A 48 -4.79 4.16 0.65
N ALA A 49 -4.63 5.43 0.29
CA ALA A 49 -3.35 6.01 -0.12
C ALA A 49 -2.81 7.04 0.88
N ALA A 50 -3.29 7.00 2.13
CA ALA A 50 -2.92 7.90 3.20
C ALA A 50 -2.99 9.37 2.74
N GLU A 51 -4.18 9.80 2.31
CA GLU A 51 -4.38 11.05 1.58
C GLU A 51 -4.07 12.31 2.38
N HIS A 52 -4.08 12.20 3.70
CA HIS A 52 -3.77 13.28 4.64
C HIS A 52 -2.29 13.38 5.03
N ALA A 53 -1.42 12.50 4.52
CA ALA A 53 0.01 12.52 4.84
C ALA A 53 0.78 13.54 3.99
N ASP A 54 1.90 14.05 4.49
CA ASP A 54 2.84 14.84 3.69
C ASP A 54 3.44 14.00 2.54
N ILE A 55 3.76 12.73 2.86
CA ILE A 55 4.35 11.73 1.97
C ILE A 55 3.62 10.41 2.20
N SER A 56 3.10 9.81 1.14
CA SER A 56 2.46 8.50 1.15
C SER A 56 3.32 7.50 0.35
N THR A 57 3.61 6.33 0.90
CA THR A 57 4.48 5.32 0.27
C THR A 57 3.80 3.95 0.21
N GLY A 58 3.91 3.23 -0.92
CA GLY A 58 3.34 1.89 -1.06
C GLY A 58 4.03 1.01 -2.10
N GLY A 59 4.08 -0.30 -1.82
CA GLY A 59 4.65 -1.33 -2.71
C GLY A 59 3.64 -1.84 -3.74
N ILE A 60 3.05 -0.94 -4.53
CA ILE A 60 2.08 -1.27 -5.59
C ILE A 60 2.74 -1.12 -6.96
N GLY A 61 2.31 -1.93 -7.94
CA GLY A 61 2.91 -1.96 -9.27
C GLY A 61 3.67 -3.26 -9.55
N ASP A 62 4.18 -3.39 -10.77
CA ASP A 62 4.91 -4.59 -11.21
C ASP A 62 6.42 -4.47 -11.03
N LEU A 63 6.93 -3.26 -10.83
CA LEU A 63 8.33 -3.01 -10.50
C LEU A 63 8.64 -3.48 -9.09
N SER A 64 9.33 -4.62 -8.97
CA SER A 64 9.92 -5.06 -7.72
C SER A 64 11.00 -4.08 -7.25
N ASP A 65 11.14 -3.94 -5.93
CA ASP A 65 12.16 -3.12 -5.26
C ASP A 65 12.04 -1.59 -5.45
N TRP A 66 10.91 -1.13 -6.02
CA TRP A 66 10.53 0.28 -6.03
C TRP A 66 9.32 0.53 -5.12
N THR A 67 9.27 1.74 -4.59
CA THR A 67 8.15 2.21 -3.76
C THR A 67 7.45 3.35 -4.48
N LEU A 68 6.15 3.18 -4.80
CA LEU A 68 5.35 4.27 -5.29
C LEU A 68 5.20 5.31 -4.18
N THR A 69 5.64 6.54 -4.44
CA THR A 69 5.67 7.62 -3.47
C THR A 69 4.87 8.81 -3.99
N VAL A 70 3.87 9.23 -3.22
CA VAL A 70 3.03 10.42 -3.50
C VAL A 70 3.41 11.51 -2.52
N VAL A 71 3.86 12.64 -3.04
CA VAL A 71 4.26 13.82 -2.24
C VAL A 71 3.19 14.88 -2.36
N ARG A 72 2.60 15.30 -1.22
CA ARG A 72 1.39 16.13 -1.21
C ARG A 72 1.65 17.55 -0.76
N THR A 73 2.40 17.71 0.33
CA THR A 73 2.61 19.02 0.97
C THR A 73 3.99 19.58 0.64
N GLU A 74 4.16 20.88 0.89
CA GLU A 74 5.46 21.53 0.74
C GLU A 74 6.51 20.96 1.70
N LEU A 75 6.09 20.58 2.92
CA LEU A 75 6.97 19.88 3.87
C LEU A 75 7.42 18.53 3.32
N GLY A 76 6.48 17.72 2.79
CA GLY A 76 6.83 16.44 2.19
C GLY A 76 7.78 16.58 1.01
N ARG A 77 7.58 17.63 0.19
CA ARG A 77 8.47 17.96 -0.93
C ARG A 77 9.88 18.34 -0.46
N ALA A 78 9.97 19.21 0.55
CA ALA A 78 11.26 19.59 1.11
C ALA A 78 12.05 18.38 1.64
N VAL A 79 11.36 17.46 2.33
CA VAL A 79 11.97 16.22 2.86
C VAL A 79 12.46 15.31 1.73
N ILE A 80 11.62 15.02 0.72
CA ILE A 80 12.01 14.15 -0.40
C ILE A 80 13.18 14.74 -1.19
N ASN A 81 13.17 16.05 -1.44
CA ASN A 81 14.26 16.72 -2.15
C ASN A 81 15.56 16.65 -1.36
N ALA A 82 15.53 16.91 -0.04
CA ALA A 82 16.72 16.77 0.81
C ALA A 82 17.29 15.33 0.77
N MET A 83 16.42 14.32 0.79
CA MET A 83 16.85 12.92 0.69
C MET A 83 17.47 12.58 -0.68
N LEU A 84 16.98 13.20 -1.76
CA LEU A 84 17.56 13.05 -3.10
C LEU A 84 18.92 13.76 -3.21
N ASP A 85 19.02 14.98 -2.67
CA ASP A 85 20.24 15.79 -2.66
C ASP A 85 21.34 15.11 -1.83
N ASP A 86 20.98 14.49 -0.70
CA ASP A 86 21.87 13.70 0.14
C ASP A 86 22.22 12.32 -0.46
N GLY A 87 21.56 11.94 -1.56
CA GLY A 87 21.80 10.66 -2.26
C GLY A 87 21.37 9.42 -1.47
N VAL A 88 20.51 9.56 -0.46
CA VAL A 88 20.03 8.44 0.37
C VAL A 88 18.86 7.70 -0.30
N ILE A 89 18.22 8.31 -1.29
CA ILE A 89 17.22 7.67 -2.16
C ILE A 89 17.49 8.00 -3.62
N GLN A 90 16.94 7.17 -4.50
CA GLN A 90 16.83 7.45 -5.93
C GLN A 90 15.34 7.56 -6.30
N ALA A 91 15.03 8.45 -7.24
CA ALA A 91 13.68 8.63 -7.75
C ALA A 91 13.65 8.51 -9.27
N ARG A 92 12.51 8.06 -9.77
CA ARG A 92 12.10 8.09 -11.17
C ARG A 92 10.68 8.62 -11.25
N PRO A 93 10.27 9.21 -12.39
CA PRO A 93 8.88 9.61 -12.59
C PRO A 93 7.90 8.46 -12.30
N GLY A 94 6.84 8.76 -11.55
CA GLY A 94 5.77 7.79 -11.29
C GLY A 94 5.06 7.33 -12.57
N ASP A 95 5.03 8.19 -13.59
CA ASP A 95 4.47 7.90 -14.92
C ASP A 95 5.24 6.82 -15.69
N ASP A 96 6.44 6.45 -15.24
CA ASP A 96 7.17 5.32 -15.81
C ASP A 96 6.56 3.94 -15.40
N ASP A 97 5.59 3.92 -14.47
CA ASP A 97 4.76 2.75 -14.14
C ASP A 97 3.27 3.15 -14.13
N PRO A 98 2.65 3.33 -15.31
CA PRO A 98 1.23 3.70 -15.39
C PRO A 98 0.31 2.63 -14.80
N GLY A 99 0.76 1.37 -14.73
CA GLY A 99 0.02 0.27 -14.11
C GLY A 99 -0.12 0.45 -12.60
N ALA A 100 0.97 0.83 -11.92
CA ALA A 100 0.96 1.13 -10.49
C ALA A 100 0.00 2.28 -10.15
N VAL A 101 0.08 3.39 -10.91
CA VAL A 101 -0.76 4.58 -10.72
C VAL A 101 -2.23 4.24 -10.95
N ALA A 102 -2.56 3.54 -12.05
CA ALA A 102 -3.92 3.13 -12.34
C ALA A 102 -4.48 2.17 -11.27
N LEU A 103 -3.66 1.23 -10.78
CA LEU A 103 -4.06 0.32 -9.72
C LEU A 103 -4.29 1.05 -8.39
N MET A 104 -3.46 2.04 -8.04
CA MET A 104 -3.65 2.88 -6.87
C MET A 104 -5.00 3.60 -6.93
N HIS A 105 -5.32 4.27 -8.04
CA HIS A 105 -6.61 4.93 -8.23
C HIS A 105 -7.79 3.95 -8.11
N LYS A 106 -7.68 2.76 -8.70
CA LYS A 106 -8.71 1.72 -8.62
C LYS A 106 -8.94 1.25 -7.19
N LEU A 107 -7.87 1.03 -6.41
CA LEU A 107 -7.98 0.57 -5.03
C LEU A 107 -8.48 1.68 -4.09
N ALA A 108 -8.06 2.92 -4.31
CA ALA A 108 -8.59 4.09 -3.60
C ALA A 108 -10.10 4.23 -3.80
N ALA A 109 -10.59 4.15 -5.06
CA ALA A 109 -12.02 4.19 -5.36
C ALA A 109 -12.80 3.06 -4.65
N LYS A 110 -12.24 1.83 -4.61
CA LYS A 110 -12.84 0.72 -3.87
C LYS A 110 -12.86 0.94 -2.36
N SER A 111 -11.83 1.55 -1.79
CA SER A 111 -11.80 1.85 -0.35
C SER A 111 -12.87 2.88 -0.01
N ARG A 112 -13.04 3.93 -0.82
CA ARG A 112 -14.10 4.94 -0.61
C ARG A 112 -15.51 4.34 -0.60
N GLN A 113 -15.78 3.35 -1.44
CA GLN A 113 -17.07 2.65 -1.49
C GLN A 113 -17.40 1.91 -0.19
N ARG A 114 -16.42 1.62 0.67
CA ARG A 114 -16.62 0.98 1.98
C ARG A 114 -17.19 1.92 3.02
N TRP A 115 -17.03 3.23 2.85
CA TRP A 115 -17.53 4.20 3.82
C TRP A 115 -19.04 4.08 3.92
N PRO A 116 -19.62 3.96 5.12
CA PRO A 116 -21.06 3.73 5.27
C PRO A 116 -21.90 4.96 4.88
N GLU A 117 -23.15 4.72 4.46
CA GLU A 117 -24.09 5.79 4.05
C GLU A 117 -24.55 6.66 5.23
N TRP A 118 -24.53 6.10 6.44
CA TRP A 118 -24.95 6.79 7.65
C TRP A 118 -23.89 7.72 8.22
N ALA A 119 -22.64 7.66 7.75
CA ALA A 119 -21.53 8.49 8.23
C ALA A 119 -21.35 9.74 7.36
N GLU A 120 -20.43 10.64 7.77
CA GLU A 120 -20.16 11.90 7.08
C GLU A 120 -19.90 11.69 5.58
N SER A 121 -20.80 12.23 4.75
CA SER A 121 -20.81 12.02 3.30
C SER A 121 -19.56 12.56 2.60
N ALA A 122 -18.97 13.65 3.10
CA ALA A 122 -17.79 14.28 2.50
C ALA A 122 -16.59 13.33 2.46
N VAL A 123 -16.49 12.39 3.41
CA VAL A 123 -15.40 11.41 3.50
C VAL A 123 -15.37 10.45 2.29
N ARG A 124 -16.51 10.25 1.60
CA ARG A 124 -16.59 9.41 0.38
C ARG A 124 -15.96 10.03 -0.85
N VAL A 125 -15.72 11.34 -0.84
CA VAL A 125 -15.19 12.08 -1.99
C VAL A 125 -13.66 12.09 -1.98
N GLY A 126 -13.06 12.05 -0.78
CA GLY A 126 -11.61 12.13 -0.59
C GLY A 126 -11.07 13.55 -0.45
N VAL A 127 -9.74 13.64 -0.35
CA VAL A 127 -8.99 14.90 -0.36
C VAL A 127 -8.52 15.23 -1.76
#